data_AF-A0A5E8V5Q7-F1
#
_entry.id   AF-A0A5E8V5Q7-F1
#
_cell.length_a   1.000
_cell.length_b   1.000
_cell.length_c   1.000
_cell.angle_alpha   90.00
_cell.angle_beta   90.00
_cell.angle_gamma   90.00
#
_symmetry.space_group_name_H-M   'P 1'
#
loop_
_entity.id
_entity.type
_entity.pdbx_description
1 polymer ?
#
loop_
_entity_poly.entity_id
_entity_poly.type
_entity_poly.pdbx_seq_one_letter_code
_entity_poly.pdbx_strand_id
1 'polypeptide(L)' 'MIEGNTIHRVVFPCRRAFSGWINAKSGEHIAVRPTHWRIWPR' A
#
# COMPACT_ATOMS: atom_id res chain seq x y z
N MET A 1 13.01 6.58 -2.36
CA MET A 1 14.02 5.53 -2.53
C MET A 1 13.96 4.70 -1.25
N ILE A 2 13.45 3.46 -1.32
CA ILE A 2 13.41 2.55 -0.16
C ILE A 2 14.68 1.71 -0.26
N GLU A 3 15.54 1.80 0.75
CA GLU A 3 16.81 1.07 0.80
C GLU A 3 16.60 -0.45 0.74
N GLY A 4 17.51 -1.10 0.01
CA GLY A 4 17.77 -2.54 -0.06
C GLY A 4 16.74 -3.50 0.53
N ASN A 5 15.92 -4.10 -0.35
CA ASN A 5 15.20 -5.37 -0.17
C ASN A 5 14.38 -5.56 1.14
N THR A 6 14.15 -4.50 1.91
CA THR A 6 13.49 -4.58 3.20
C THR A 6 11.98 -4.49 2.98
N ILE A 7 11.25 -5.47 3.52
CA ILE A 7 9.80 -5.50 3.41
C ILE A 7 9.22 -4.54 4.45
N HIS A 8 8.60 -3.46 3.98
CA HIS A 8 7.86 -2.54 4.83
C HIS A 8 6.37 -2.89 4.83
N ARG A 9 5.78 -3.00 6.02
CA ARG A 9 4.33 -3.20 6.19
C ARG A 9 3.63 -1.83 6.18
N VAL A 10 2.63 -1.68 5.32
CA VAL A 10 1.70 -0.54 5.38
C VAL A 10 0.82 -0.62 6.63
N VAL A 11 0.69 0.51 7.35
CA VAL A 11 -0.11 0.62 8.59
C VAL A 11 -1.56 1.06 8.33
N PHE A 12 -1.97 1.15 7.07
CA PHE A 12 -3.31 1.50 6.64
C PHE A 12 -3.78 0.61 5.48
N PRO A 13 -5.10 0.41 5.32
CA PRO A 13 -5.64 -0.32 4.18
C PRO A 13 -5.33 0.42 2.88
N CYS A 14 -4.90 -0.33 1.88
CA CYS A 14 -4.57 0.18 0.56
C CYS A 14 -5.43 -0.55 -0.48
N ARG A 15 -5.83 0.13 -1.55
CA ARG A 15 -6.54 -0.49 -2.68
C ARG A 15 -5.95 -0.06 -4.01
N ARG A 16 -6.08 -0.92 -5.03
CA ARG A 16 -5.68 -0.61 -6.40
C ARG A 16 -6.74 0.26 -7.05
N ALA A 17 -6.32 1.40 -7.60
CA ALA A 17 -7.11 2.30 -8.42
C ALA A 17 -6.54 2.32 -9.85
N PHE A 18 -7.25 2.97 -10.77
CA PHE A 18 -6.81 3.12 -12.16
C PHE A 18 -5.42 3.80 -12.26
N SER A 19 -5.18 4.79 -11.41
CA SER A 19 -3.98 5.63 -11.39
C SER A 19 -2.89 5.13 -10.42
N GLY A 20 -3.00 3.90 -9.90
CA GLY A 20 -2.00 3.29 -9.01
C GLY A 20 -2.57 2.82 -7.68
N TRP A 21 -1.79 2.95 -6.61
CA TRP A 21 -2.20 2.59 -5.26
C TRP A 21 -2.68 3.80 -4.50
N ILE A 22 -3.77 3.63 -3.74
CA ILE A 22 -4.27 4.68 -2.85
C ILE A 22 -4.48 4.14 -1.43
N ASN A 23 -4.35 5.01 -0.44
CA ASN A 23 -4.85 4.76 0.89
C ASN A 23 -6.38 4.62 0.82
N ALA A 24 -6.91 3.47 1.26
CA ALA A 24 -8.35 3.19 1.16
C ALA A 24 -9.20 4.06 2.11
N LYS A 25 -8.59 4.68 3.13
CA LYS A 25 -9.26 5.59 4.07
C LYS A 25 -9.28 7.04 3.57
N SER A 26 -8.13 7.58 3.15
CA SER A 26 -8.02 9.01 2.75
C SER A 26 -8.21 9.25 1.26
N GLY A 27 -8.03 8.22 0.42
CA GLY A 27 -8.02 8.36 -1.04
C GLY A 27 -6.71 8.90 -1.61
N GLU A 28 -5.72 9.19 -0.77
CA GLU A 28 -4.42 9.72 -1.20
C GLU A 28 -3.60 8.68 -1.96
N HIS A 29 -2.88 9.14 -2.98
CA HIS A 29 -1.95 8.32 -3.74
C HIS A 29 -0.74 7.91 -2.90
N ILE A 30 -0.35 6.64 -3.03
CA ILE A 30 0.81 6.08 -2.35
C ILE A 30 1.74 5.38 -3.32
N ALA A 31 3.04 5.57 -3.13
CA ALA A 31 4.08 4.89 -3.90
C ALA A 31 4.47 3.58 -3.19
N VAL A 32 3.76 2.50 -3.48
CA VAL A 32 4.06 1.17 -2.93
C VAL A 32 4.22 0.14 -4.03
N ARG A 33 5.09 -0.85 -3.81
CA ARG A 33 5.24 -2.04 -4.65
C ARG A 33 4.86 -3.28 -3.82
N PRO A 34 3.60 -3.71 -3.84
CA PRO A 34 3.16 -4.84 -3.02
C PRO A 34 3.91 -6.12 -3.38
N THR A 35 4.49 -6.78 -2.38
CA THR A 35 5.10 -8.12 -2.52
C THR A 35 4.30 -9.20 -1.80
N HIS A 36 3.47 -8.81 -0.83
CA HIS A 36 2.62 -9.69 -0.04
C HIS A 36 1.27 -9.02 0.22
N TRP A 37 0.23 -9.82 0.38
CA TRP A 37 -1.13 -9.35 0.62
C TRP A 37 -1.60 -9.72 2.02
N ARG A 38 -2.42 -8.84 2.61
CA ARG A 38 -3.12 -9.11 3.87
C ARG A 38 -4.51 -8.52 3.80
N ILE A 39 -5.50 -9.29 4.25
CA ILE A 39 -6.87 -8.81 4.44
C ILE A 39 -6.88 -7.80 5.59
N TRP A 40 -7.45 -6.63 5.37
CA TRP A 40 -7.70 -5.70 6.45
C TRP A 40 -9.00 -6.10 7.16
N PRO A 41 -8.98 -6.33 8.49
CA PRO A 41 -10.21 -6.51 9.25
C PRO A 41 -11.06 -5.24 9.14
N ARG A 42 -12.38 -5.41 9.20
CA ARG A 42 -13.32 -4.28 9.20
C ARG A 42 -13.14 -3.41 10.44
#